data_AF-A0A0L0HV40-F1
#
_entry.id   AF-A0A0L0HV40-F1
#
_cell.length_a   1.000
_cell.length_b   1.000
_cell.length_c   1.000
_cell.angle_alpha   90.00
_cell.angle_beta   90.00
_cell.angle_gamma   90.00
#
_symmetry.space_group_name_H-M   'P 1'
#
loop_
_entity.id
_entity.type
_entity.pdbx_description
1 polymer ?
#
loop_
_entity_poly.entity_id
_entity_poly.type
_entity_poly.pdbx_seq_one_letter_code
_entity_poly.pdbx_strand_id
1 'polypeptide(L)'
;MLLHPSIYPLRGILYFVTHPTLWLRVICALIIALLFAVGSTVVFFVFTLKPQAHALDSFMPEWLAWILAVFLVLVEIFAASLLFLAIALPTVADQLFDDVVSMVTGCPAGEGSCARGCWLGCAHAGVWIMYLVVARLFLLVVTAPLHLLPIFGTILFLLLNGYLAAWALHLHWFDLRGFGFTAGKKFVRSHRQAYTSFGSVAVLLEMVPIIGMLFMFTNIVGSALWAIDMERSGIMPALAVESSEV
;
A
#
# COMPACT_ATOMS: atom_id res chain seq x y z
N MET A 1 -6.13 20.77 18.06
CA MET A 1 -5.57 21.92 17.32
C MET A 1 -4.88 21.35 16.10
N LEU A 2 -5.29 21.78 14.90
CA LEU A 2 -4.72 21.27 13.65
C LEU A 2 -3.26 21.73 13.51
N LEU A 3 -2.31 20.79 13.50
CA LEU A 3 -0.91 21.08 13.22
C LEU A 3 -0.63 21.15 11.72
N HIS A 4 0.57 21.64 11.36
CA HIS A 4 1.02 21.62 9.98
C HIS A 4 1.12 20.17 9.46
N PRO A 5 0.59 19.83 8.27
CA PRO A 5 0.50 18.45 7.77
C PRO A 5 1.83 17.68 7.74
N SER A 6 2.95 18.37 7.50
CA SER A 6 4.29 17.76 7.49
C SER A 6 4.76 17.20 8.84
N ILE A 7 4.09 17.54 9.96
CA ILE A 7 4.46 17.07 11.30
C ILE A 7 3.84 15.70 11.60
N TYR A 8 2.75 15.34 10.93
CA TYR A 8 2.03 14.10 11.22
C TYR A 8 2.83 12.81 10.92
N PRO A 9 3.68 12.72 9.88
CA PRO A 9 4.55 11.55 9.70
C PRO A 9 5.47 11.32 10.92
N LEU A 10 6.03 12.40 11.50
CA LEU A 10 6.86 12.33 12.70
C LEU A 10 6.04 11.96 13.95
N ARG A 11 4.83 12.51 14.08
CA ARG A 11 3.89 12.10 15.14
C ARG A 11 3.47 10.65 14.99
N GLY A 12 3.31 10.15 13.77
CA GLY A 12 3.00 8.76 13.48
C GLY A 12 4.08 7.82 14.00
N ILE A 13 5.36 8.18 13.80
CA ILE A 13 6.50 7.45 14.38
C ILE A 13 6.42 7.43 15.91
N LEU A 14 6.26 8.61 16.53
CA LEU A 14 6.22 8.72 17.99
C LEU A 14 5.02 7.95 18.59
N TYR A 15 3.85 8.05 17.95
CA TYR A 15 2.65 7.35 18.39
C TYR A 15 2.79 5.84 18.22
N PHE A 16 3.34 5.39 17.08
CA PHE A 16 3.64 3.98 16.85
C PHE A 16 4.59 3.45 17.92
N VAL A 17 5.67 4.16 18.24
CA VAL A 17 6.65 3.71 19.25
C VAL A 17 6.06 3.62 20.66
N THR A 18 5.11 4.49 21.01
CA THR A 18 4.51 4.52 22.34
C THR A 18 3.37 3.50 22.54
N HIS A 19 2.84 2.92 21.45
CA HIS A 19 1.70 2.00 21.49
C HIS A 19 2.09 0.59 20.99
N PRO A 20 2.54 -0.33 21.88
CA PRO A 20 3.02 -1.66 21.48
C PRO A 20 1.94 -2.57 20.90
N THR A 21 0.65 -2.25 21.12
CA THR A 21 -0.47 -2.95 20.48
C THR A 21 -0.41 -2.88 18.96
N LEU A 22 0.03 -1.75 18.40
CA LEU A 22 0.22 -1.57 16.96
C LEU A 22 1.37 -2.42 16.42
N TRP A 23 2.42 -2.63 17.22
CA TRP A 23 3.58 -3.44 16.81
C TRP A 23 3.17 -4.89 16.62
N LEU A 24 2.31 -5.42 17.48
CA LEU A 24 1.85 -6.80 17.36
C LEU A 24 1.16 -7.04 16.01
N ARG A 25 0.33 -6.10 15.55
CA ARG A 25 -0.32 -6.20 14.24
C ARG A 25 0.70 -6.22 13.10
N VAL A 26 1.66 -5.29 13.11
CA VAL A 26 2.71 -5.21 12.08
C VAL A 26 3.60 -6.45 12.09
N ILE A 27 4.04 -6.91 13.27
CA ILE A 27 4.88 -8.11 13.40
C ILE A 27 4.13 -9.36 12.93
N CYS A 28 2.84 -9.51 13.29
CA CYS A 28 2.02 -10.61 12.80
C CYS A 28 1.91 -10.60 11.28
N ALA A 29 1.67 -9.44 10.66
CA ALA A 29 1.63 -9.30 9.21
C ALA A 29 2.97 -9.68 8.55
N LEU A 30 4.10 -9.25 9.13
CA LEU A 30 5.44 -9.60 8.65
C LEU A 30 5.72 -11.10 8.76
N ILE A 31 5.31 -11.74 9.87
CA ILE A 31 5.45 -13.19 10.04
C ILE A 31 4.62 -13.94 9.00
N ILE A 32 3.37 -13.53 8.75
CA ILE A 32 2.51 -14.16 7.74
C ILE A 32 3.14 -14.00 6.34
N ALA A 33 3.66 -12.82 6.00
CA ALA A 33 4.34 -12.58 4.73
C ALA A 33 5.60 -13.44 4.58
N LEU A 34 6.39 -13.59 5.65
CA LEU A 34 7.57 -14.45 5.68
C LEU A 34 7.20 -15.93 5.49
N LEU A 35 6.17 -16.40 6.19
CA LEU A 35 5.67 -17.77 6.06
C LEU A 35 5.15 -18.04 4.65
N PHE A 36 4.46 -17.07 4.04
CA PHE A 36 4.01 -17.18 2.66
C PHE A 36 5.20 -17.25 1.69
N ALA A 37 6.21 -16.40 1.84
CA ALA A 37 7.39 -16.39 0.97
C ALA A 37 8.20 -17.69 1.06
N VAL A 38 8.43 -18.21 2.28
CA VAL A 38 9.12 -19.49 2.49
C VAL A 38 8.27 -20.65 1.98
N GLY A 39 6.97 -20.66 2.30
CA GLY A 39 6.04 -21.69 1.88
C GLY A 39 5.89 -21.76 0.36
N SER A 40 5.71 -20.62 -0.31
CA SER A 40 5.62 -20.56 -1.78
C SER A 40 6.92 -21.04 -2.43
N THR A 41 8.08 -20.66 -1.89
CA THR A 41 9.37 -21.14 -2.39
C THR A 41 9.44 -22.67 -2.34
N VAL A 42 9.15 -23.27 -1.18
CA VAL A 42 9.20 -24.74 -1.03
C VAL A 42 8.21 -25.43 -1.96
N VAL A 43 6.96 -24.95 -2.01
CA VAL A 43 5.90 -25.55 -2.83
C VAL A 43 6.26 -25.51 -4.32
N PHE A 44 6.68 -24.36 -4.85
CA PHE A 44 6.99 -24.25 -6.27
C PHE A 44 8.23 -25.09 -6.64
N PHE A 45 9.31 -25.04 -5.85
CA PHE A 45 10.47 -25.88 -6.14
C PHE A 45 10.18 -27.39 -6.10
N VAL A 46 9.31 -27.84 -5.20
CA VAL A 46 8.96 -29.27 -5.09
C VAL A 46 8.02 -29.71 -6.22
N PHE A 47 7.01 -28.89 -6.55
CA PHE A 47 5.92 -29.31 -7.44
C PHE A 47 6.06 -28.81 -8.87
N THR A 48 6.69 -27.67 -9.15
CA THR A 48 6.74 -27.08 -10.49
C THR A 48 8.08 -27.28 -11.20
N LEU A 49 9.20 -27.37 -10.47
CA LEU A 49 10.53 -27.50 -11.08
C LEU A 49 10.67 -28.73 -12.00
N LYS A 50 10.35 -29.93 -11.49
CA LYS A 50 10.52 -31.16 -12.28
C LYS A 50 9.57 -31.23 -13.48
N PRO A 51 8.25 -30.95 -13.35
CA PRO A 51 7.36 -30.90 -14.50
C PRO A 51 7.79 -29.89 -15.56
N GLN A 52 8.26 -28.70 -15.17
CA GLN A 52 8.72 -27.67 -16.10
C GLN A 52 10.00 -28.09 -16.84
N ALA A 53 10.98 -28.68 -16.13
CA ALA A 53 12.20 -29.17 -16.75
C ALA A 53 11.90 -30.24 -17.82
N HIS A 54 11.03 -31.21 -17.51
CA HIS A 54 10.62 -32.23 -18.47
C HIS A 54 9.81 -31.68 -19.65
N ALA A 55 8.96 -30.67 -19.41
CA ALA A 55 8.22 -30.02 -20.50
C ALA A 55 9.18 -29.28 -21.46
N LEU A 56 10.25 -28.68 -20.95
CA LEU A 56 11.24 -27.96 -21.74
C LEU A 56 12.22 -28.89 -22.48
N ASP A 57 12.54 -30.06 -21.91
CA ASP A 57 13.42 -31.07 -22.52
C ASP A 57 12.94 -31.55 -23.90
N SER A 58 11.63 -31.45 -24.17
CA SER A 58 11.07 -31.75 -25.49
C SER A 58 11.51 -30.77 -26.59
N PHE A 59 11.99 -29.57 -26.22
CA PHE A 59 12.32 -28.49 -27.15
C PHE A 59 13.81 -28.09 -27.14
N MET A 60 14.58 -28.48 -26.12
CA MET A 60 15.97 -28.03 -25.94
C MET A 60 16.80 -29.07 -25.18
N PRO A 61 18.15 -28.99 -25.21
CA PRO A 61 19.00 -29.92 -24.48
C PRO A 61 18.72 -29.94 -22.98
N GLU A 62 18.76 -31.12 -22.37
CA GLU A 62 18.42 -31.37 -20.97
C GLU A 62 19.06 -30.34 -20.01
N TRP A 63 20.38 -30.14 -20.09
CA TRP A 63 21.09 -29.23 -19.19
C TRP A 63 20.56 -27.78 -19.26
N LEU A 64 20.12 -27.34 -20.44
CA LEU A 64 19.55 -26.00 -20.65
C LEU A 64 18.11 -25.94 -20.13
N ALA A 65 17.33 -27.00 -20.32
CA ALA A 65 15.96 -27.12 -19.83
C ALA A 65 15.89 -26.99 -18.29
N TRP A 66 16.79 -27.66 -17.56
CA TRP A 66 16.86 -27.56 -16.10
C TRP A 66 17.22 -26.15 -15.61
N ILE A 67 18.21 -25.49 -16.25
CA ILE A 67 18.59 -24.11 -15.90
C ILE A 67 17.41 -23.16 -16.14
N LEU A 68 16.75 -23.27 -17.29
CA LEU A 68 15.62 -22.41 -17.63
C LEU A 68 14.42 -22.66 -16.72
N ALA A 69 14.16 -23.91 -16.33
CA ALA A 69 13.11 -24.25 -15.37
C ALA A 69 13.34 -23.57 -14.01
N VAL A 70 14.57 -23.54 -13.50
CA VAL A 70 14.87 -22.82 -12.24
C VAL A 70 14.52 -21.33 -12.35
N PHE A 71 14.88 -20.65 -13.44
CA PHE A 71 14.52 -19.24 -13.65
C PHE A 71 13.01 -19.04 -13.72
N LEU A 72 12.29 -19.95 -14.38
CA LEU A 72 10.84 -19.88 -14.52
C LEU A 72 10.15 -20.03 -13.16
N VAL A 73 10.58 -21.01 -12.34
CA VAL A 73 10.13 -21.18 -10.96
C VAL A 73 10.40 -19.92 -10.11
N LEU A 74 11.58 -19.30 -10.23
CA LEU A 74 11.89 -18.08 -9.50
C LEU A 74 10.97 -16.92 -9.90
N VAL A 75 10.64 -16.77 -11.19
CA VAL A 75 9.68 -15.77 -11.68
C VAL A 75 8.28 -16.04 -11.14
N GLU A 76 7.85 -17.30 -11.10
CA GLU A 76 6.56 -17.69 -10.53
C GLU A 76 6.46 -17.40 -9.03
N ILE A 77 7.51 -17.72 -8.25
CA ILE A 77 7.58 -17.41 -6.81
C ILE A 77 7.53 -15.89 -6.59
N PHE A 78 8.27 -15.13 -7.41
CA PHE A 78 8.26 -13.67 -7.34
C PHE A 78 6.86 -13.12 -7.65
N ALA A 79 6.22 -13.59 -8.71
CA ALA A 79 4.86 -13.19 -9.08
C ALA A 79 3.83 -13.53 -7.99
N ALA A 80 3.91 -14.73 -7.40
CA ALA A 80 3.05 -15.15 -6.31
C ALA A 80 3.25 -14.27 -5.05
N SER A 81 4.51 -13.95 -4.72
CA SER A 81 4.86 -13.08 -3.59
C SER A 81 4.36 -11.65 -3.78
N LEU A 82 4.47 -11.10 -4.99
CA LEU A 82 3.92 -9.79 -5.33
C LEU A 82 2.40 -9.77 -5.22
N LEU A 83 1.71 -10.81 -5.71
CA LEU A 83 0.26 -10.91 -5.62
C LEU A 83 -0.20 -10.97 -4.16
N PHE A 84 0.47 -11.77 -3.34
CA PHE A 84 0.18 -11.84 -1.91
C PHE A 84 0.35 -10.47 -1.24
N LEU A 85 1.47 -9.80 -1.50
CA LEU A 85 1.75 -8.48 -0.92
C LEU A 85 0.73 -7.42 -1.36
N ALA A 86 0.28 -7.47 -2.62
CA ALA A 86 -0.72 -6.55 -3.17
C ALA A 86 -2.09 -6.67 -2.47
N ILE A 87 -2.41 -7.83 -1.90
CA ILE A 87 -3.65 -8.08 -1.15
C ILE A 87 -3.44 -7.84 0.35
N ALA A 88 -2.33 -8.32 0.89
CA ALA A 88 -2.02 -8.26 2.32
C ALA A 88 -1.70 -6.84 2.79
N LEU A 89 -0.96 -6.03 2.02
CA LEU A 89 -0.57 -4.69 2.47
C LEU A 89 -1.76 -3.75 2.64
N PRO A 90 -2.69 -3.58 1.67
CA PRO A 90 -3.83 -2.68 1.86
C PRO A 90 -4.70 -3.12 3.05
N THR A 91 -4.95 -4.42 3.19
CA THR A 91 -5.77 -4.94 4.29
C THR A 91 -5.14 -4.68 5.66
N VAL A 92 -3.81 -4.84 5.79
CA VAL A 92 -3.09 -4.50 7.04
C VAL A 92 -3.08 -2.99 7.27
N ALA A 93 -2.94 -2.18 6.21
CA ALA A 93 -2.95 -0.73 6.30
C ALA A 93 -4.30 -0.21 6.80
N ASP A 94 -5.41 -0.70 6.25
CA ASP A 94 -6.76 -0.30 6.64
C ASP A 94 -7.03 -0.69 8.11
N GLN A 95 -6.68 -1.91 8.51
CA GLN A 95 -6.80 -2.36 9.90
C GLN A 95 -5.95 -1.54 10.87
N LEU A 96 -4.73 -1.17 10.47
CA LEU A 96 -3.85 -0.34 11.28
C LEU A 96 -4.41 1.08 11.43
N PHE A 97 -5.02 1.61 10.37
CA PHE A 97 -5.71 2.90 10.41
C PHE A 97 -6.91 2.87 11.37
N ASP A 98 -7.75 1.84 11.29
CA ASP A 98 -8.93 1.65 12.15
C ASP A 98 -8.55 1.51 13.63
N ASP A 99 -7.49 0.76 13.92
CA ASP A 99 -6.94 0.64 15.26
C ASP A 99 -6.53 2.00 15.82
N VAL A 100 -5.83 2.83 15.05
CA VAL A 100 -5.43 4.17 15.50
C VAL A 100 -6.64 5.08 15.72
N VAL A 101 -7.61 5.06 14.79
CA VAL A 101 -8.86 5.83 14.95
C VAL A 101 -9.58 5.41 16.23
N SER A 102 -9.69 4.10 16.50
CA SER A 102 -10.38 3.60 17.69
C SER A 102 -9.65 3.92 18.99
N MET A 103 -8.31 3.81 19.01
CA MET A 103 -7.50 4.17 20.19
C MET A 103 -7.55 5.66 20.52
N VAL A 104 -7.63 6.54 19.52
CA VAL A 104 -7.59 8.00 19.71
C VAL A 104 -8.97 8.62 19.95
N THR A 105 -10.02 8.08 19.32
CA THR A 105 -11.39 8.60 19.45
C THR A 105 -12.18 7.91 20.57
N GLY A 106 -11.78 6.70 20.98
CA GLY A 106 -12.53 5.87 21.93
C GLY A 106 -13.79 5.24 21.33
N CYS A 107 -14.03 5.40 20.02
CA CYS A 107 -15.15 4.81 19.30
C CYS A 107 -14.61 3.85 18.23
N PRO A 108 -15.29 2.72 17.96
CA PRO A 108 -14.90 1.86 16.85
C PRO A 108 -14.94 2.67 15.54
N ALA A 109 -13.92 2.48 14.69
CA ALA A 109 -13.81 3.14 13.39
C ALA A 109 -14.83 2.56 12.40
N GLY A 110 -16.13 2.73 12.67
CA GLY A 110 -17.22 2.14 11.88
C GLY A 110 -17.33 0.61 12.00
N GLU A 111 -18.55 0.07 12.00
CA GLU A 111 -18.77 -1.36 11.80
C GLU A 111 -18.62 -1.68 10.31
N GLY A 112 -17.41 -2.01 9.87
CA GLY A 112 -17.19 -2.36 8.47
C GLY A 112 -15.89 -3.10 8.26
N SER A 113 -15.98 -4.34 7.80
CA SER A 113 -14.88 -5.07 7.14
C SER A 113 -13.95 -5.94 7.98
N CYS A 114 -14.39 -6.42 9.15
CA CYS A 114 -13.92 -7.74 9.58
C CYS A 114 -14.72 -8.82 8.81
N ALA A 115 -14.07 -9.48 7.85
CA ALA A 115 -14.50 -10.71 7.16
C ALA A 115 -15.55 -10.65 6.03
N ARG A 116 -16.34 -9.58 5.84
CA ARG A 116 -17.44 -9.60 4.86
C ARG A 116 -17.01 -9.11 3.46
N GLY A 117 -16.14 -9.86 2.79
CA GLY A 117 -15.78 -9.57 1.39
C GLY A 117 -14.56 -10.28 0.81
N CYS A 118 -13.85 -11.09 1.60
CA CYS A 118 -12.56 -11.71 1.24
C CYS A 118 -12.60 -12.64 0.01
N TRP A 119 -13.78 -13.06 -0.47
CA TRP A 119 -13.89 -13.99 -1.61
C TRP A 119 -14.48 -13.38 -2.89
N LEU A 120 -15.41 -12.43 -2.79
CA LEU A 120 -16.06 -11.85 -3.99
C LEU A 120 -15.28 -10.68 -4.60
N GLY A 121 -14.50 -9.96 -3.78
CA GLY A 121 -13.66 -8.85 -4.24
C GLY A 121 -12.36 -9.29 -4.91
N CYS A 122 -11.83 -10.47 -4.57
CA CYS A 122 -10.52 -10.95 -5.04
C CYS A 122 -10.44 -11.19 -6.56
N ALA A 123 -11.56 -11.56 -7.21
CA ALA A 123 -11.58 -11.76 -8.66
C ALA A 123 -11.56 -10.45 -9.46
N HIS A 124 -12.30 -9.43 -9.02
CA HIS A 124 -12.26 -8.09 -9.64
C HIS A 124 -10.99 -7.33 -9.25
N ALA A 125 -10.51 -7.48 -8.01
CA ALA A 125 -9.25 -6.91 -7.56
C ALA A 125 -8.07 -7.50 -8.33
N GLY A 126 -8.05 -8.80 -8.66
CA GLY A 126 -6.97 -9.40 -9.43
C GLY A 126 -6.76 -8.77 -10.82
N VAL A 127 -7.85 -8.48 -11.54
CA VAL A 127 -7.78 -7.83 -12.86
C VAL A 127 -7.35 -6.36 -12.74
N TRP A 128 -7.88 -5.64 -11.75
CA TRP A 128 -7.49 -4.25 -11.49
C TRP A 128 -6.05 -4.11 -10.98
N ILE A 129 -5.59 -5.03 -10.12
CA ILE A 129 -4.21 -5.13 -9.64
C ILE A 129 -3.28 -5.46 -10.81
N MET A 130 -3.65 -6.40 -11.68
CA MET A 130 -2.86 -6.72 -12.88
C MET A 130 -2.76 -5.51 -13.81
N TYR A 131 -3.87 -4.80 -14.05
CA TYR A 131 -3.88 -3.56 -14.81
C TYR A 131 -2.99 -2.47 -14.17
N LEU A 132 -3.05 -2.31 -12.85
CA LEU A 132 -2.21 -1.36 -12.11
C LEU A 132 -0.73 -1.73 -12.17
N VAL A 133 -0.37 -3.02 -12.09
CA VAL A 133 1.01 -3.50 -12.21
C VAL A 133 1.54 -3.26 -13.62
N VAL A 134 0.77 -3.59 -14.66
CA VAL A 134 1.16 -3.34 -16.06
C VAL A 134 1.29 -1.83 -16.32
N ALA A 135 0.34 -1.02 -15.83
CA ALA A 135 0.42 0.44 -15.91
C ALA A 135 1.65 0.98 -15.17
N ARG A 136 1.98 0.45 -13.98
CA ARG A 136 3.19 0.83 -13.23
C ARG A 136 4.48 0.45 -13.95
N LEU A 137 4.54 -0.74 -14.57
CA LEU A 137 5.70 -1.18 -15.36
C LEU A 137 5.88 -0.30 -16.61
N PHE A 138 4.79 -0.01 -17.32
CA PHE A 138 4.81 0.92 -18.45
C PHE A 138 5.27 2.32 -18.03
N LEU A 139 4.71 2.84 -16.92
CA LEU A 139 5.07 4.15 -16.38
C LEU A 139 6.54 4.17 -15.93
N LEU A 140 7.06 3.08 -15.37
CA LEU A 140 8.47 2.93 -15.02
C LEU A 140 9.39 2.99 -16.25
N VAL A 141 9.04 2.30 -17.34
CA VAL A 141 9.78 2.38 -18.60
C VAL A 141 9.75 3.80 -19.19
N VAL A 142 8.59 4.45 -19.14
CA VAL A 142 8.40 5.83 -19.63
C VAL A 142 9.10 6.88 -18.74
N THR A 143 9.21 6.63 -17.44
CA THR A 143 9.86 7.54 -16.48
C THR A 143 11.32 7.23 -16.21
N ALA A 144 11.85 6.11 -16.69
CA ALA A 144 13.28 5.80 -16.63
C ALA A 144 14.18 6.91 -17.23
N PRO A 145 13.82 7.58 -18.35
CA PRO A 145 14.58 8.72 -18.87
C PRO A 145 14.53 9.97 -17.97
N LEU A 146 13.56 10.08 -17.04
CA LEU A 146 13.49 11.20 -16.08
C LEU A 146 14.50 11.06 -14.93
N HIS A 147 15.09 9.88 -14.71
CA HIS A 147 16.15 9.68 -13.72
C HIS A 147 17.49 10.35 -14.10
N LEU A 148 17.59 10.96 -15.29
CA LEU A 148 18.81 11.62 -15.78
C LEU A 148 19.13 12.97 -15.10
N LEU A 149 18.26 13.49 -14.23
CA LEU A 149 18.46 14.76 -13.52
C LEU A 149 18.53 14.55 -11.99
N PRO A 150 19.70 14.21 -11.43
CA PRO A 150 19.88 13.65 -10.08
C PRO A 150 19.53 14.57 -8.89
N ILE A 151 19.13 15.83 -9.13
CA ILE A 151 18.81 16.78 -8.05
C ILE A 151 17.40 17.35 -8.21
N PHE A 152 17.09 17.91 -9.38
CA PHE A 152 15.72 18.37 -9.68
C PHE A 152 14.73 17.20 -9.75
N GLY A 153 15.17 16.03 -10.22
CA GLY A 153 14.37 14.83 -10.28
C GLY A 153 13.93 14.37 -8.89
N THR A 154 14.82 14.39 -7.91
CA THR A 154 14.51 13.95 -6.53
C THR A 154 13.52 14.87 -5.84
N ILE A 155 13.66 16.19 -5.98
CA ILE A 155 12.71 17.16 -5.40
C ILE A 155 11.34 17.00 -6.06
N LEU A 156 11.29 16.94 -7.40
CA LEU A 156 10.03 16.75 -8.13
C LEU A 156 9.38 15.40 -7.79
N PHE A 157 10.19 14.34 -7.66
CA PHE A 157 9.76 13.01 -7.24
C PHE A 157 9.10 13.05 -5.86
N LEU A 158 9.71 13.71 -4.86
CA LEU A 158 9.16 13.84 -3.51
C LEU A 158 7.84 14.60 -3.49
N LEU A 159 7.71 15.65 -4.30
CA LEU A 159 6.48 16.44 -4.37
C LEU A 159 5.35 15.69 -5.07
N LEU A 160 5.63 15.06 -6.22
CA LEU A 160 4.62 14.33 -6.99
C LEU A 160 4.20 13.03 -6.30
N ASN A 161 5.17 12.20 -5.90
CA ASN A 161 4.86 10.96 -5.20
C ASN A 161 4.32 11.23 -3.80
N GLY A 162 4.80 12.28 -3.13
CA GLY A 162 4.26 12.70 -1.84
C GLY A 162 2.77 13.01 -1.93
N TYR A 163 2.36 13.85 -2.88
CA TYR A 163 0.94 14.15 -3.09
C TYR A 163 0.09 12.88 -3.32
N LEU A 164 0.57 11.96 -4.16
CA LEU A 164 -0.14 10.70 -4.45
C LEU A 164 -0.17 9.75 -3.25
N ALA A 165 0.93 9.64 -2.51
CA ALA A 165 1.02 8.79 -1.31
C ALA A 165 0.09 9.29 -0.20
N ALA A 166 0.08 10.60 0.06
CA ALA A 166 -0.83 11.20 1.03
C ALA A 166 -2.29 11.00 0.67
N TRP A 167 -2.64 11.11 -0.62
CA TRP A 167 -3.99 10.82 -1.09
C TRP A 167 -4.32 9.33 -0.87
N ALA A 168 -3.44 8.41 -1.26
CA ALA A 168 -3.65 6.98 -1.08
C ALA A 168 -3.93 6.62 0.39
N LEU A 169 -3.18 7.21 1.33
CA LEU A 169 -3.35 7.01 2.77
C LEU A 169 -4.67 7.56 3.35
N HIS A 170 -5.36 8.45 2.63
CA HIS A 170 -6.66 8.99 3.01
C HIS A 170 -7.84 8.35 2.26
N LEU A 171 -7.60 7.44 1.30
CA LEU A 171 -8.68 6.74 0.60
C LEU A 171 -9.55 5.96 1.57
N HIS A 172 -8.93 5.19 2.47
CA HIS A 172 -9.66 4.44 3.50
C HIS A 172 -10.48 5.35 4.42
N TRP A 173 -9.93 6.51 4.80
CA TRP A 173 -10.70 7.51 5.56
C TRP A 173 -11.94 8.01 4.80
N PHE A 174 -11.82 8.23 3.48
CA PHE A 174 -12.98 8.63 2.67
C PHE A 174 -14.05 7.54 2.60
N ASP A 175 -13.62 6.28 2.53
CA ASP A 175 -14.51 5.12 2.49
C ASP A 175 -15.20 4.90 3.85
N LEU A 176 -14.47 5.00 4.96
CA LEU A 176 -14.99 4.92 6.34
C LEU A 176 -16.09 5.94 6.65
N ARG A 177 -16.06 7.10 5.98
CA ARG A 177 -17.01 8.20 6.19
C ARG A 177 -18.03 8.35 5.06
N GLY A 178 -17.97 7.49 4.04
CA GLY A 178 -18.91 7.51 2.92
C GLY A 178 -18.86 8.80 2.09
N PHE A 179 -17.71 9.49 2.03
CA PHE A 179 -17.60 10.74 1.26
C PHE A 179 -17.68 10.49 -0.26
N GLY A 180 -17.41 9.26 -0.72
CA GLY A 180 -17.37 8.89 -2.13
C GLY A 180 -16.13 9.41 -2.86
N PHE A 181 -15.72 8.70 -3.92
CA PHE A 181 -14.45 8.96 -4.62
C PHE A 181 -14.37 10.37 -5.23
N THR A 182 -15.47 10.87 -5.80
CA THR A 182 -15.51 12.17 -6.49
C THR A 182 -15.35 13.34 -5.51
N ALA A 183 -16.03 13.30 -4.36
CA ALA A 183 -15.92 14.34 -3.35
C ALA A 183 -14.52 14.31 -2.69
N GLY A 184 -14.01 13.11 -2.38
CA GLY A 184 -12.64 12.92 -1.89
C GLY A 184 -11.60 13.48 -2.86
N LYS A 185 -11.70 13.17 -4.16
CA LYS A 185 -10.79 13.72 -5.19
C LYS A 185 -10.84 15.25 -5.26
N LYS A 186 -12.03 15.85 -5.20
CA LYS A 186 -12.19 17.32 -5.20
C LYS A 186 -11.57 17.94 -3.95
N PHE A 187 -11.75 17.30 -2.81
CA PHE A 187 -11.22 17.72 -1.52
C PHE A 187 -9.68 17.66 -1.48
N VAL A 188 -9.08 16.56 -1.94
CA VAL A 188 -7.61 16.43 -2.03
C VAL A 188 -7.04 17.49 -2.95
N ARG A 189 -7.71 17.75 -4.09
CA ARG A 189 -7.29 18.76 -5.05
C ARG A 189 -7.35 20.17 -4.47
N SER A 190 -8.37 20.51 -3.68
CA SER A 190 -8.45 21.83 -3.01
C SER A 190 -7.43 21.98 -1.89
N HIS A 191 -6.97 20.87 -1.29
CA HIS A 191 -5.97 20.86 -0.22
C HIS A 191 -4.59 20.37 -0.69
N ARG A 192 -4.26 20.56 -1.98
CA ARG A 192 -3.04 19.99 -2.61
C ARG A 192 -1.77 20.26 -1.82
N GLN A 193 -1.59 21.46 -1.27
CA GLN A 193 -0.41 21.83 -0.49
C GLN A 193 -0.28 21.02 0.81
N ALA A 194 -1.40 20.77 1.49
CA ALA A 194 -1.42 19.96 2.71
C ALA A 194 -1.02 18.51 2.42
N TYR A 195 -1.64 17.90 1.40
CA TYR A 195 -1.32 16.53 0.97
C TYR A 195 0.13 16.40 0.46
N THR A 196 0.61 17.39 -0.30
CA THR A 196 2.00 17.39 -0.78
C THR A 196 2.98 17.49 0.39
N SER A 197 2.75 18.38 1.35
CA SER A 197 3.67 18.55 2.49
C SER A 197 3.70 17.36 3.45
N PHE A 198 2.55 16.75 3.75
CA PHE A 198 2.49 15.48 4.49
C PHE A 198 3.25 14.40 3.73
N GLY A 199 2.87 14.19 2.47
CA GLY A 199 3.36 13.09 1.67
C GLY A 199 4.84 13.19 1.30
N SER A 200 5.38 14.38 1.08
CA SER A 200 6.79 14.54 0.78
C SER A 200 7.67 14.11 1.97
N VAL A 201 7.25 14.39 3.20
CA VAL A 201 7.96 13.91 4.40
C VAL A 201 7.79 12.39 4.54
N ALA A 202 6.57 11.88 4.34
CA ALA A 202 6.28 10.45 4.37
C ALA A 202 7.16 9.64 3.39
N VAL A 203 7.20 10.08 2.11
CA VAL A 203 8.01 9.45 1.07
C VAL A 203 9.49 9.60 1.37
N LEU A 204 9.95 10.76 1.87
CA LEU A 204 11.35 10.96 2.24
C LEU A 204 11.80 9.96 3.33
N LEU A 205 10.94 9.67 4.32
CA LEU A 205 11.21 8.67 5.34
C LEU A 205 11.27 7.26 4.73
N GLU A 206 10.35 6.92 3.81
CA GLU A 206 10.33 5.63 3.13
C GLU A 206 11.54 5.39 2.21
N MET A 207 12.24 6.44 1.78
CA MET A 207 13.48 6.31 0.98
C MET A 207 14.67 5.76 1.79
N VAL A 208 14.59 5.69 3.12
CA VAL A 208 15.64 5.08 3.94
C VAL A 208 15.68 3.57 3.67
N PRO A 209 16.80 3.02 3.18
CA PRO A 209 16.88 1.59 2.90
C PRO A 209 16.70 0.78 4.19
N ILE A 210 16.13 -0.43 4.07
CA ILE A 210 15.86 -1.37 5.17
C ILE A 210 14.75 -0.89 6.11
N ILE A 211 14.85 0.32 6.66
CA ILE A 211 13.92 0.88 7.65
C ILE A 211 12.69 1.50 6.98
N GLY A 212 12.77 1.86 5.69
CA GLY A 212 11.68 2.49 4.92
C GLY A 212 10.36 1.72 4.97
N MET A 213 10.42 0.39 5.00
CA MET A 213 9.22 -0.45 5.15
C MET A 213 8.51 -0.21 6.50
N LEU A 214 9.25 0.05 7.58
CA LEU A 214 8.65 0.40 8.86
C LEU A 214 7.98 1.78 8.80
N PHE A 215 8.58 2.71 8.05
CA PHE A 215 8.01 4.04 7.89
C PHE A 215 6.67 4.03 7.16
N MET A 216 6.44 3.10 6.23
CA MET A 216 5.12 2.86 5.63
C MET A 216 4.01 2.70 6.69
N PHE A 217 4.24 1.84 7.69
CA PHE A 217 3.29 1.63 8.78
C PHE A 217 3.14 2.87 9.67
N THR A 218 4.24 3.55 9.98
CA THR A 218 4.15 4.79 10.77
C THR A 218 3.47 5.94 10.02
N ASN A 219 3.57 5.97 8.70
CA ASN A 219 2.90 6.95 7.84
C ASN A 219 1.38 6.72 7.83
N ILE A 220 0.93 5.46 7.86
CA ILE A 220 -0.49 5.10 8.06
C ILE A 220 -1.00 5.60 9.42
N VAL A 221 -0.23 5.39 10.48
CA VAL A 221 -0.56 5.92 11.82
C VAL A 221 -0.64 7.46 11.78
N GLY A 222 0.34 8.10 11.13
CA GLY A 222 0.38 9.55 10.96
C GLY A 222 -0.81 10.10 10.17
N SER A 223 -1.24 9.41 9.10
CA SER A 223 -2.40 9.81 8.32
C SER A 223 -3.70 9.65 9.09
N ALA A 224 -3.84 8.59 9.90
CA ALA A 224 -4.99 8.42 10.79
C ALA A 224 -5.08 9.55 11.82
N LEU A 225 -3.97 9.90 12.48
CA LEU A 225 -3.91 11.03 13.40
C LEU A 225 -4.27 12.35 12.70
N TRP A 226 -3.80 12.54 11.47
CA TRP A 226 -4.11 13.72 10.67
C TRP A 226 -5.60 13.82 10.33
N ALA A 227 -6.20 12.72 9.85
CA ALA A 227 -7.62 12.64 9.54
C ALA A 227 -8.48 12.97 10.78
N ILE A 228 -8.15 12.41 11.95
CA ILE A 228 -8.88 12.69 13.21
C ILE A 228 -8.79 14.17 13.60
N ASP A 229 -7.61 14.78 13.51
CA ASP A 229 -7.43 16.20 13.83
C ASP A 229 -8.14 17.11 12.81
N MET A 230 -8.24 16.69 11.54
CA MET A 230 -9.05 17.37 10.52
C MET A 230 -10.55 17.30 10.84
N GLU A 231 -11.07 16.13 11.20
CA GLU A 231 -12.47 15.94 11.63
C GLU A 231 -12.80 16.81 12.83
N ARG A 232 -11.94 16.81 13.86
CA ARG A 232 -12.09 17.65 15.06
C ARG A 232 -12.06 19.15 14.75
N SER A 233 -11.43 19.54 13.64
CA SER A 233 -11.35 20.92 13.19
C SER A 233 -12.45 21.28 12.18
N GLY A 234 -13.38 20.36 11.88
CA GLY A 234 -14.45 20.55 10.91
C GLY A 234 -14.00 20.56 9.43
N ILE A 235 -12.78 20.10 9.13
CA ILE A 235 -12.22 20.07 7.78
C ILE A 235 -12.49 18.70 7.15
N MET A 236 -13.67 18.54 6.55
CA MET A 236 -14.09 17.30 5.91
C MET A 236 -14.63 17.56 4.50
N PRO A 237 -14.57 16.58 3.59
CA PRO A 237 -15.32 16.63 2.34
C PRO A 237 -16.82 16.82 2.62
N ALA A 238 -17.53 17.44 1.68
CA ALA A 238 -18.99 17.36 1.69
C ALA A 238 -19.40 15.89 1.50
N LEU A 239 -20.33 15.40 2.33
CA LEU A 239 -20.93 14.08 2.14
C LEU A 239 -21.50 14.03 0.71
N ALA A 240 -21.23 12.93 0.02
CA ALA A 240 -21.97 12.64 -1.19
C ALA A 240 -23.44 12.51 -0.76
N VAL A 241 -24.24 13.52 -1.06
CA VAL A 241 -25.69 13.31 -1.11
C VAL A 241 -25.84 12.31 -2.23
N GLU A 242 -26.08 11.05 -1.85
CA GLU A 242 -26.39 9.97 -2.76
C GLU A 242 -27.58 10.47 -3.57
N SER A 243 -27.33 10.86 -4.83
CA SER A 243 -28.39 11.14 -5.78
C SER A 243 -28.99 9.78 -6.15
N SER A 244 -29.79 9.24 -5.22
CA SER A 244 -30.76 8.19 -5.50
C SER A 244 -31.88 8.81 -6.31
N GLU A 245 -31.62 9.14 -7.57
CA GLU A 245 -32.62 9.49 -8.58
C GLU A 245 -31.93 9.43 -9.95
N VAL A 246 -32.09 8.29 -10.63
CA VAL A 246 -32.71 8.07 -11.96
C VAL A 246 -32.30 6.69 -12.48
#